data_AF-A0A2G6C7Z9-F1
#
_entry.id   AF-A0A2G6C7Z9-F1
#
_cell.length_a   1.000
_cell.length_b   1.000
_cell.length_c   1.000
_cell.angle_alpha   90.00
_cell.angle_beta   90.00
_cell.angle_gamma   90.00
#
_symmetry.space_group_name_H-M   'P 1'
#
loop_
_entity.id
_entity.type
_entity.pdbx_description
1 polymer ?
#
loop_
_entity_poly.entity_id
_entity_poly.type
_entity_poly.pdbx_seq_one_letter_code
_entity_poly.pdbx_strand_id
1 'polypeptide(L)'
;MTNKTSKFLDTKNSEFLKIIKTSISGVSKRALIILATLIIILIVLYDLSGLGGNIQFYSKWIQCGRKPLSLGVSHKGQVSHYIKSPTFSLMRLSQDFFCDEREAELKGISADERRYKFPNLSKEENIRIRLKIIDSKIYPER
;
A
#
# COMPACT_ATOMS: atom_id res chain seq x y z
N MET A 1 31.53 1.43 30.48
CA MET A 1 32.21 0.93 29.26
C MET A 1 31.32 1.21 28.03
N THR A 2 31.28 2.43 27.51
CA THR A 2 30.44 2.79 26.33
C THR A 2 31.09 3.85 25.41
N ASN A 3 32.28 4.35 25.75
CA ASN A 3 32.85 5.57 25.16
C ASN A 3 33.66 5.34 23.86
N LYS A 4 34.01 4.08 23.54
CA LYS A 4 34.79 3.76 22.32
C LYS A 4 33.90 3.55 21.09
N THR A 5 32.69 3.02 21.28
CA THR A 5 31.77 2.70 20.18
C THR A 5 31.06 3.94 19.62
N SER A 6 30.68 4.91 20.46
CA SER A 6 30.10 6.18 20.00
C SER A 6 31.08 7.00 19.15
N LYS A 7 32.31 7.15 19.63
CA LYS A 7 33.37 7.88 18.92
C LYS A 7 33.72 7.25 17.56
N PHE A 8 33.65 5.92 17.47
CA PHE A 8 33.90 5.19 16.22
C PHE A 8 32.77 5.38 15.20
N LEU A 9 31.51 5.36 15.67
CA LEU A 9 30.32 5.63 14.84
C LEU A 9 30.33 7.07 14.31
N ASP A 10 30.66 8.05 15.16
CA ASP A 10 30.74 9.46 14.76
C ASP A 10 31.85 9.71 13.72
N THR A 11 33.01 9.08 13.92
CA THR A 11 34.14 9.20 12.98
C THR A 11 33.80 8.60 11.63
N LYS A 12 33.21 7.40 11.60
CA LYS A 12 32.78 6.75 10.34
C LYS A 12 31.68 7.55 9.62
N ASN A 13 30.71 8.11 10.35
CA ASN A 13 29.70 8.98 9.74
C ASN A 13 30.32 10.24 9.12
N SER A 14 31.35 10.81 9.75
CA SER A 14 32.03 12.01 9.22
C SER A 14 32.79 11.74 7.91
N GLU A 15 33.48 10.60 7.82
CA GLU A 15 34.21 10.17 6.62
C GLU A 15 33.24 9.86 5.47
N PHE A 16 32.13 9.17 5.77
CA PHE A 16 31.10 8.86 4.79
C PHE A 16 30.44 10.14 4.24
N LEU A 17 30.14 11.12 5.09
CA LEU A 17 29.60 12.41 4.67
C LEU A 17 30.59 13.21 3.82
N LYS A 18 31.90 13.13 4.09
CA LYS A 18 32.93 13.76 3.24
C LYS A 18 32.93 13.14 1.84
N ILE A 19 32.90 11.80 1.73
CA ILE A 19 32.86 11.08 0.45
C ILE A 19 31.62 11.47 -0.38
N ILE A 20 30.45 11.57 0.28
CA ILE A 20 29.21 12.02 -0.38
C ILE A 20 29.38 13.46 -0.88
N LYS A 21 29.92 14.37 -0.05
CA LYS A 21 30.12 15.78 -0.44
C LYS A 21 31.06 15.94 -1.63
N THR A 22 32.20 15.24 -1.65
CA THR A 22 33.15 15.31 -2.77
C THR A 22 32.59 14.69 -4.05
N SER A 23 31.81 13.62 -3.95
CA SER A 23 31.10 13.06 -5.11
C SER A 23 30.06 14.03 -5.66
N ILE A 24 29.23 14.64 -4.81
CA ILE A 24 28.17 15.56 -5.24
C ILE A 24 28.76 16.88 -5.79
N SER A 25 29.88 17.37 -5.25
CA SER A 25 30.50 18.62 -5.72
C SER A 25 31.06 18.56 -7.14
N GLY A 26 31.38 17.36 -7.64
CA GLY A 26 31.86 17.14 -9.01
C GLY A 26 30.75 16.97 -10.05
N VAL A 27 29.48 16.83 -9.63
CA VAL A 27 28.34 16.59 -10.51
C VAL A 27 27.73 17.93 -10.92
N SER A 28 27.55 18.15 -12.23
CA SER A 28 26.90 19.37 -12.71
C SER A 28 25.46 19.49 -12.16
N LYS A 29 25.00 20.72 -11.90
CA LYS A 29 23.62 20.98 -11.46
C LYS A 29 22.57 20.32 -12.39
N ARG A 30 22.86 20.27 -13.70
CA ARG A 30 22.00 19.62 -14.70
C ARG A 30 21.93 18.10 -14.49
N ALA A 31 23.05 17.45 -14.21
CA ALA A 31 23.10 16.01 -13.94
C ALA A 31 22.36 15.66 -12.64
N LEU A 32 22.45 16.50 -11.59
CA LEU A 32 21.65 16.32 -10.37
C LEU A 32 20.15 16.44 -10.62
N ILE A 33 19.72 17.40 -11.44
CA ILE A 33 18.31 17.55 -11.81
C ILE A 33 17.82 16.32 -12.58
N ILE A 34 18.57 15.86 -13.59
CA ILE A 34 18.23 14.67 -14.38
C ILE A 34 18.11 13.44 -13.47
N LEU A 35 19.07 13.24 -12.57
CA LEU A 35 19.06 12.14 -11.62
C LEU A 35 17.81 12.19 -10.71
N ALA A 36 17.50 13.37 -10.16
CA ALA A 36 16.32 13.56 -9.32
C ALA A 36 15.02 13.26 -10.11
N THR A 37 14.92 13.73 -11.36
CA THR A 37 13.77 13.45 -12.22
C THR A 37 13.63 11.96 -12.50
N LEU A 38 14.73 11.26 -12.81
CA LEU A 38 14.70 9.80 -13.03
C LEU A 38 14.25 9.05 -11.78
N ILE A 39 14.72 9.43 -10.60
CA ILE A 39 14.31 8.82 -9.33
C ILE A 39 12.81 9.02 -9.10
N ILE A 40 12.28 10.22 -9.34
CA ILE A 40 10.83 10.49 -9.20
C ILE A 40 10.04 9.62 -10.18
N ILE A 41 10.46 9.51 -11.44
CA ILE A 41 9.81 8.66 -12.44
C ILE A 41 9.80 7.20 -11.98
N LEU A 42 10.92 6.69 -11.47
CA LEU A 42 11.01 5.32 -10.96
C LEU A 42 10.07 5.07 -9.77
N ILE A 43 9.93 6.04 -8.87
CA ILE A 43 8.98 5.94 -7.75
C ILE A 43 7.54 5.90 -8.26
N VAL A 44 7.19 6.75 -9.23
CA VAL A 44 5.84 6.76 -9.83
C VAL A 44 5.57 5.46 -10.57
N LEU A 45 6.52 4.96 -11.36
CA LEU A 45 6.39 3.68 -12.07
C LEU A 45 6.28 2.51 -11.10
N TYR A 46 7.04 2.53 -10.01
CA TYR A 46 6.92 1.53 -8.95
C TYR A 46 5.52 1.54 -8.33
N ASP A 47 4.93 2.72 -8.10
CA ASP A 47 3.58 2.81 -7.58
C ASP A 47 2.52 2.33 -8.60
N LEU A 48 2.71 2.63 -9.89
CA LEU A 48 1.84 2.14 -10.96
C LEU A 48 2.02 0.64 -11.26
N SER A 49 3.13 0.02 -10.85
CA SER A 49 3.46 -1.38 -11.16
C SER A 49 2.60 -2.43 -10.47
N GLY A 50 1.72 -2.01 -9.56
CA GLY A 50 0.92 -2.90 -8.72
C GLY A 50 1.62 -3.38 -7.44
N LEU A 51 2.93 -3.16 -7.33
CA LEU A 51 3.74 -3.44 -6.13
C LEU A 51 3.84 -2.26 -5.17
N GLY A 52 3.61 -1.03 -5.64
CA GLY A 52 3.54 0.18 -4.82
C GLY A 52 2.11 0.74 -4.77
N GLY A 53 1.35 0.40 -3.73
CA GLY A 53 -0.02 0.91 -3.54
C GLY A 53 -0.07 2.19 -2.71
N ASN A 54 1.02 2.94 -2.59
CA ASN A 54 1.11 4.01 -1.60
C ASN A 54 0.38 5.26 -2.07
N ILE A 55 0.47 5.66 -3.35
CA ILE A 55 -0.28 6.82 -3.85
C ILE A 55 -1.78 6.53 -3.81
N GLN A 56 -2.22 5.32 -4.17
CA GLN A 56 -3.63 4.93 -4.06
C GLN A 56 -4.14 5.00 -2.62
N PHE A 57 -3.34 4.54 -1.66
CA PHE A 57 -3.66 4.65 -0.25
C PHE A 57 -3.77 6.11 0.22
N TYR A 58 -2.80 6.97 -0.10
CA TYR A 58 -2.83 8.38 0.30
C TYR A 58 -3.96 9.15 -0.39
N SER A 59 -4.22 8.84 -1.67
CA SER A 59 -5.36 9.39 -2.41
C SER A 59 -6.67 9.04 -1.72
N LYS A 60 -6.89 7.76 -1.36
CA LYS A 60 -8.07 7.36 -0.59
C LYS A 60 -8.10 7.96 0.80
N TRP A 61 -6.97 8.04 1.50
CA TRP A 61 -6.94 8.64 2.83
C TRP A 61 -7.41 10.10 2.79
N ILE A 62 -6.93 10.89 1.83
CA ILE A 62 -7.39 12.27 1.61
C ILE A 62 -8.89 12.29 1.30
N GLN A 63 -9.35 11.42 0.41
CA GLN A 63 -10.78 11.35 0.02
C GLN A 63 -11.69 11.00 1.20
N CYS A 64 -11.30 10.03 2.02
CA CYS A 64 -12.13 9.53 3.12
C CYS A 64 -12.06 10.43 4.36
N GLY A 65 -11.09 11.36 4.44
CA GLY A 65 -10.80 12.15 5.65
C GLY A 65 -10.34 11.30 6.84
N ARG A 66 -10.09 10.00 6.62
CA ARG A 66 -9.73 9.01 7.63
C ARG A 66 -8.93 7.88 7.01
N LYS A 67 -8.31 7.08 7.86
CA LYS A 67 -7.52 5.92 7.43
C LYS A 67 -8.42 4.91 6.69
N PRO A 68 -8.12 4.56 5.43
CA PRO A 68 -8.96 3.65 4.65
C PRO A 68 -8.85 2.19 5.12
N LEU A 69 -9.86 1.41 4.76
CA LEU A 69 -9.84 -0.04 4.83
C LEU A 69 -9.15 -0.62 3.60
N SER A 70 -8.61 -1.81 3.72
CA SER A 70 -8.01 -2.56 2.63
C SER A 70 -8.45 -4.02 2.65
N LEU A 71 -8.22 -4.68 1.52
CA LEU A 71 -8.32 -6.12 1.41
C LEU A 71 -7.43 -6.82 2.46
N GLY A 72 -8.02 -7.77 3.16
CA GLY A 72 -7.37 -8.68 4.09
C GLY A 72 -7.00 -10.00 3.42
N VAL A 73 -6.23 -10.80 4.14
CA VAL A 73 -5.71 -12.07 3.63
C VAL A 73 -6.83 -13.12 3.61
N SER A 74 -6.96 -13.85 2.49
CA SER A 74 -7.87 -14.99 2.38
C SER A 74 -7.28 -16.22 3.08
N HIS A 75 -8.08 -16.93 3.87
CA HIS A 75 -7.65 -18.16 4.54
C HIS A 75 -8.18 -19.39 3.80
N LYS A 76 -7.30 -20.34 3.43
CA LYS A 76 -7.67 -21.64 2.82
C LYS A 76 -8.61 -21.53 1.60
N GLY A 77 -8.37 -20.54 0.74
CA GLY A 77 -9.20 -20.31 -0.46
C GLY A 77 -10.62 -19.83 -0.15
N GLN A 78 -10.89 -19.44 1.10
CA GLN A 78 -12.16 -18.87 1.52
C GLN A 78 -12.04 -17.35 1.62
N VAL A 79 -13.07 -16.71 1.05
CA VAL A 79 -13.55 -15.33 1.16
C VAL A 79 -12.57 -14.29 1.74
N SER A 80 -12.30 -13.23 0.97
CA SER A 80 -11.49 -12.11 1.48
C SER A 80 -12.28 -11.28 2.50
N HIS A 81 -11.61 -10.80 3.54
CA HIS A 81 -12.17 -9.89 4.55
C HIS A 81 -11.57 -8.48 4.46
N TYR A 82 -12.20 -7.44 5.01
CA TYR A 82 -11.58 -6.10 5.08
C TYR A 82 -10.87 -5.85 6.42
N ILE A 83 -9.77 -5.11 6.38
CA ILE A 83 -9.00 -4.69 7.57
C ILE A 83 -8.65 -3.21 7.49
N LYS A 84 -8.40 -2.59 8.65
CA LYS A 84 -7.81 -1.24 8.68
C LYS A 84 -6.40 -1.30 8.10
N SER A 85 -6.15 -0.52 7.05
CA SER A 85 -4.80 -0.42 6.49
C SER A 85 -3.80 0.06 7.55
N PRO A 86 -2.57 -0.45 7.58
CA PRO A 86 -1.50 0.17 8.35
C PRO A 86 -1.23 1.58 7.80
N THR A 87 -0.66 2.48 8.59
CA THR A 87 -0.30 3.82 8.10
C THR A 87 0.95 3.76 7.24
N PHE A 88 1.96 3.03 7.73
CA PHE A 88 3.22 2.82 7.05
C PHE A 88 3.34 1.35 6.64
N SER A 89 3.68 1.12 5.38
CA SER A 89 4.10 -0.18 4.88
C SER A 89 5.24 0.02 3.90
N LEU A 90 6.31 -0.76 4.04
CA LEU A 90 7.45 -0.69 3.12
C LEU A 90 7.05 -1.15 1.71
N MET A 91 6.09 -2.07 1.63
CA MET A 91 5.52 -2.58 0.40
C MET A 91 4.01 -2.72 0.60
N ARG A 92 3.23 -2.20 -0.33
CA ARG A 92 1.76 -2.21 -0.27
C ARG A 92 1.31 -2.71 -1.62
N LEU A 93 0.67 -3.88 -1.65
CA LEU A 93 0.05 -4.37 -2.88
C LEU A 93 -0.96 -3.32 -3.36
N SER A 94 -1.12 -3.12 -4.68
CA SER A 94 -2.14 -2.23 -5.25
C SER A 94 -3.54 -2.85 -5.14
N GLN A 95 -3.94 -3.06 -3.90
CA GLN A 95 -5.27 -3.54 -3.57
C GLN A 95 -6.21 -2.34 -3.43
N ASP A 96 -7.49 -2.58 -3.70
CA ASP A 96 -8.52 -1.56 -3.52
C ASP A 96 -8.58 -1.10 -2.06
N PHE A 97 -8.69 0.23 -1.90
CA PHE A 97 -8.90 0.89 -0.62
C PHE A 97 -10.34 1.42 -0.54
N PHE A 98 -10.96 1.23 0.62
CA PHE A 98 -12.36 1.60 0.86
C PHE A 98 -12.45 2.62 1.99
N CYS A 99 -13.38 3.57 1.88
CA CYS A 99 -13.60 4.56 2.92
C CYS A 99 -14.36 3.97 4.11
N ASP A 100 -15.32 3.08 3.87
CA ASP A 100 -16.13 2.44 4.89
C ASP A 100 -16.34 0.94 4.65
N GLU A 101 -16.88 0.28 5.66
CA GLU A 101 -17.12 -1.17 5.63
C GLU A 101 -18.17 -1.54 4.59
N ARG A 102 -19.21 -0.69 4.43
CA ARG A 102 -20.27 -0.89 3.44
C ARG A 102 -19.74 -0.87 2.00
N GLU A 103 -18.82 0.04 1.65
CA GLU A 103 -18.19 0.12 0.33
C GLU A 103 -17.39 -1.15 0.02
N ALA A 104 -16.65 -1.67 1.02
CA ALA A 104 -15.94 -2.94 0.88
C ALA A 104 -16.92 -4.10 0.65
N GLU A 105 -18.02 -4.15 1.40
CA GLU A 105 -19.05 -5.19 1.25
C GLU A 105 -19.80 -5.11 -0.08
N LEU A 106 -20.07 -3.90 -0.60
CA LEU A 106 -20.64 -3.68 -1.94
C LEU A 106 -19.71 -4.15 -3.05
N LYS A 107 -18.40 -4.24 -2.78
CA LYS A 107 -17.40 -4.82 -3.69
C LYS A 107 -17.26 -6.34 -3.54
N GLY A 108 -18.06 -6.96 -2.66
CA GLY A 108 -18.05 -8.40 -2.43
C GLY A 108 -17.02 -8.86 -1.39
N ILE A 109 -16.39 -7.92 -0.68
CA ILE A 109 -15.45 -8.24 0.41
C ILE A 109 -16.24 -8.59 1.67
N SER A 110 -15.94 -9.71 2.29
CA SER A 110 -16.60 -10.17 3.51
C SER A 110 -16.14 -9.39 4.74
N ALA A 111 -16.92 -9.39 5.82
CA ALA A 111 -16.47 -8.97 7.14
C ALA A 111 -15.74 -10.11 7.91
N ASP A 112 -15.79 -11.33 7.40
CA ASP A 112 -15.25 -12.54 8.05
C ASP A 112 -14.45 -13.39 7.04
N GLU A 113 -13.29 -13.89 7.46
CA GLU A 113 -12.33 -14.65 6.63
C GLU A 113 -12.80 -16.09 6.32
N ARG A 114 -13.75 -16.62 7.09
CA ARG A 114 -14.22 -18.03 7.00
C ARG A 114 -15.57 -18.13 6.32
N ARG A 115 -16.43 -17.13 6.45
CA ARG A 115 -17.79 -17.13 5.90
C ARG A 115 -18.16 -15.78 5.32
N TYR A 116 -18.93 -15.78 4.23
CA TYR A 116 -19.49 -14.54 3.67
C TYR A 116 -20.45 -13.89 4.66
N LYS A 117 -20.01 -12.77 5.23
CA LYS A 117 -20.78 -11.96 6.16
C LYS A 117 -20.74 -10.51 5.68
N PHE A 118 -21.92 -9.93 5.44
CA PHE A 118 -22.08 -8.55 4.99
C PHE A 118 -23.02 -7.81 5.96
N PRO A 119 -22.53 -7.46 7.17
CA PRO A 119 -23.34 -6.86 8.23
C PRO A 119 -23.79 -5.43 7.92
N ASN A 120 -23.10 -4.70 7.04
CA ASN A 120 -23.36 -3.31 6.73
C ASN A 120 -24.24 -3.12 5.47
N LEU A 121 -24.68 -4.21 4.82
CA LEU A 121 -25.59 -4.20 3.67
C LEU A 121 -27.06 -4.40 4.07
N SER A 122 -27.97 -3.80 3.30
CA SER A 122 -29.39 -4.17 3.31
C SER A 122 -29.63 -5.60 2.81
N LYS A 123 -30.82 -6.15 3.06
CA LYS A 123 -31.16 -7.52 2.63
C LYS A 123 -31.07 -7.66 1.11
N GLU A 124 -31.55 -6.66 0.37
CA GLU A 124 -31.58 -6.64 -1.09
C GLU A 124 -30.17 -6.51 -1.70
N GLU A 125 -29.30 -5.69 -1.08
CA GLU A 125 -27.89 -5.59 -1.48
C GLU A 125 -27.15 -6.90 -1.21
N ASN A 126 -27.37 -7.52 -0.05
CA ASN A 126 -26.73 -8.77 0.34
C ASN A 126 -27.08 -9.91 -0.64
N ILE A 127 -28.36 -10.03 -1.04
CA ILE A 127 -28.79 -10.99 -2.06
C ILE A 127 -28.08 -10.74 -3.40
N ARG A 128 -28.03 -9.48 -3.86
CA ARG A 128 -27.36 -9.12 -5.12
C ARG A 128 -25.87 -9.46 -5.13
N ILE A 129 -25.16 -9.16 -4.04
CA ILE A 129 -23.73 -9.48 -3.91
C ILE A 129 -23.50 -10.98 -3.88
N ARG A 130 -24.33 -11.75 -3.16
CA ARG A 130 -24.23 -13.22 -3.13
C ARG A 130 -24.44 -13.83 -4.51
N LEU A 131 -25.39 -13.34 -5.29
CA LEU A 131 -25.61 -13.79 -6.67
C LEU A 131 -24.37 -13.52 -7.54
N LYS A 132 -23.81 -12.30 -7.49
CA LYS A 132 -22.57 -11.97 -8.22
C LYS A 132 -21.38 -12.87 -7.86
N ILE A 133 -21.25 -13.22 -6.57
CA ILE A 133 -20.18 -14.10 -6.08
C ILE A 133 -20.37 -15.54 -6.58
N ILE A 134 -21.63 -16.00 -6.66
CA ILE A 134 -21.95 -17.32 -7.20
C ILE A 134 -21.63 -17.33 -8.71
N ASP A 135 -22.08 -16.31 -9.45
CA ASP A 135 -21.82 -16.19 -10.88
C ASP A 135 -20.33 -16.14 -11.19
N SER A 136 -19.54 -15.37 -10.43
CA SER A 136 -18.08 -15.28 -10.64
C SER A 136 -17.33 -16.57 -10.32
N LYS A 137 -17.89 -17.43 -9.44
CA LYS A 137 -17.34 -18.78 -9.21
C LYS A 137 -17.67 -19.76 -10.32
N ILE A 138 -18.83 -19.59 -10.98
CA ILE A 138 -19.26 -20.46 -12.07
C ILE A 138 -18.58 -20.04 -13.38
N TYR A 139 -18.39 -18.74 -13.58
CA TYR A 139 -17.74 -18.15 -14.76
C TYR A 139 -16.60 -17.23 -14.32
N PRO A 140 -15.40 -17.77 -14.02
CA PRO A 140 -14.24 -16.93 -13.84
C PRO A 140 -13.94 -16.24 -15.17
N GLU A 141 -14.09 -14.91 -15.23
CA GLU A 141 -13.63 -14.13 -16.39
C GLU A 141 -12.15 -14.46 -16.65
N ARG A 142 -11.87 -14.88 -17.88
CA ARG A 142 -10.61 -15.49 -18.31
C ARG A 142 -9.71 -14.47 -18.98
#